data_AF-A0A8T5UR50-F1
#
_entry.id   AF-A0A8T5UR50-F1
#
_cell.length_a   1.000
_cell.length_b   1.000
_cell.length_c   1.000
_cell.angle_alpha   90.00
_cell.angle_beta   90.00
_cell.angle_gamma   90.00
#
_symmetry.space_group_name_H-M   'P 1'
#
loop_
_entity.id
_entity.type
_entity.pdbx_description
1 polymer ?
#
loop_
_entity_poly.entity_id
_entity_poly.type
_entity_poly.pdbx_seq_one_letter_code
_entity_poly.pdbx_strand_id
1 'polypeptide(L)'
;MIKDFEGKVAVITGGASGIGRSLARSFAKRGCKIVLADVNKETLDKTAQELRKTGSEVLVMITDVSDREQVSRLAEASYDRFGKVNILCNNAGVSSGIPIQLLNLENWDWVLGVNLFGVIYGTKVFLNRMLESKEQCYIINTSSLAGLIAAEGGPYATSKFGVVAFSEILAQECFNTNVGVSVLCPGFVDTNIIKNIETLSQTRSGLFQPPPEMLELAKPLIENAEKQLKLGMDPDIMAEKVIKAITNDIFYVITHPEYMPIIKARFDRMQADALKLNENNIVKSKVGSKLYENVSPPFLLTYPDDLIELNPSPLTKQVFNAYKLGCDLQIFVSRKPAKMQLEDTTKTIADDLKALANEIRIISDQETKLSDGTLANEGIIECKLMGVYEARRLNLSVFQEKKWIRVTISGGKNNDIEDFKKIAYSLELK
;
A
#
# COMPACT_ATOMS: atom_id res chain seq x y z
N MET A 1 -14.94 10.92 8.50
CA MET A 1 -15.61 10.11 7.45
C MET A 1 -16.69 10.94 6.76
N ILE A 2 -16.66 11.05 5.43
CA ILE A 2 -17.74 11.69 4.65
C ILE A 2 -18.63 10.58 4.06
N LYS A 3 -19.86 10.45 4.58
CA LYS A 3 -20.84 9.46 4.08
C LYS A 3 -21.81 10.06 3.06
N ASP A 4 -22.06 11.35 3.16
CA ASP A 4 -22.92 12.12 2.26
C ASP A 4 -22.11 13.23 1.60
N PHE A 5 -22.16 13.24 0.27
CA PHE A 5 -21.42 14.14 -0.61
C PHE A 5 -22.29 15.29 -1.12
N GLU A 6 -23.61 15.24 -0.92
CA GLU A 6 -24.54 16.26 -1.40
C GLU A 6 -24.22 17.62 -0.79
N GLY A 7 -24.11 18.64 -1.64
CA GLY A 7 -23.79 20.02 -1.23
C GLY A 7 -22.38 20.23 -0.67
N LYS A 8 -21.50 19.21 -0.70
CA LYS A 8 -20.08 19.34 -0.33
C LYS A 8 -19.30 20.03 -1.44
N VAL A 9 -18.21 20.69 -1.08
CA VAL A 9 -17.33 21.38 -2.05
C VAL A 9 -16.04 20.59 -2.21
N ALA A 10 -15.76 20.15 -3.44
CA ALA A 10 -14.55 19.42 -3.79
C ALA A 10 -13.62 20.27 -4.67
N VAL A 11 -12.39 20.49 -4.23
CA VAL A 11 -11.32 21.14 -4.98
C VAL A 11 -10.42 20.07 -5.58
N ILE A 12 -10.27 20.05 -6.91
CA ILE A 12 -9.46 19.06 -7.62
C ILE A 12 -8.43 19.72 -8.50
N THR A 13 -7.15 19.49 -8.19
CA THR A 13 -6.02 19.88 -9.05
C THR A 13 -5.72 18.80 -10.09
N GLY A 14 -5.26 19.19 -11.28
CA GLY A 14 -5.16 18.27 -12.42
C GLY A 14 -6.53 17.83 -12.90
N GLY A 15 -7.54 18.67 -12.69
CA GLY A 15 -8.96 18.33 -12.91
C GLY A 15 -9.36 18.25 -14.39
N ALA A 16 -8.47 18.60 -15.33
CA ALA A 16 -8.80 18.63 -16.75
C ALA A 16 -8.55 17.28 -17.47
N SER A 17 -7.91 16.30 -16.82
CA SER A 17 -7.56 15.02 -17.44
C SER A 17 -7.49 13.86 -16.44
N GLY A 18 -7.40 12.64 -16.97
CA GLY A 18 -7.14 11.40 -16.24
C GLY A 18 -7.94 11.26 -14.95
N ILE A 19 -7.23 10.89 -13.88
CA ILE A 19 -7.80 10.65 -12.54
C ILE A 19 -8.55 11.88 -12.02
N GLY A 20 -7.98 13.09 -12.15
CA GLY A 20 -8.59 14.31 -11.63
C GLY A 20 -9.94 14.63 -12.27
N ARG A 21 -10.04 14.48 -13.59
CA ARG A 21 -11.30 14.64 -14.31
C ARG A 21 -12.35 13.61 -13.88
N SER A 22 -11.95 12.35 -13.71
CA SER A 22 -12.86 11.29 -13.26
C SER A 22 -13.30 11.47 -11.81
N LEU A 23 -12.42 11.95 -10.93
CA LEU A 23 -12.78 12.37 -9.57
C LEU A 23 -13.83 13.48 -9.61
N ALA A 24 -13.62 14.53 -10.42
CA ALA A 24 -14.58 15.61 -10.55
C ALA A 24 -15.95 15.14 -11.05
N ARG A 25 -15.99 14.23 -12.04
CA ARG A 25 -17.24 13.59 -12.49
C ARG A 25 -17.90 12.78 -11.38
N SER A 26 -17.11 11.99 -10.64
CA SER A 26 -17.61 11.11 -9.58
C SER A 26 -18.18 11.89 -8.40
N PHE A 27 -17.54 13.00 -8.00
CA PHE A 27 -18.07 13.93 -7.00
C PHE A 27 -19.31 14.70 -7.49
N ALA A 28 -19.29 15.19 -8.73
CA ALA A 28 -20.42 15.89 -9.34
C ALA A 28 -21.69 15.02 -9.41
N LYS A 29 -21.54 13.74 -9.78
CA LYS A 29 -22.64 12.75 -9.78
C LYS A 29 -23.25 12.52 -8.40
N ARG A 30 -22.55 12.91 -7.32
CA ARG A 30 -22.96 12.77 -5.92
C ARG A 30 -23.37 14.09 -5.28
N GLY A 31 -23.65 15.11 -6.09
CA GLY A 31 -24.15 16.40 -5.62
C GLY A 31 -23.09 17.34 -5.07
N CYS A 32 -21.80 17.06 -5.25
CA CYS A 32 -20.76 18.02 -4.88
C CYS A 32 -20.76 19.23 -5.82
N LYS A 33 -20.46 20.40 -5.24
CA LYS A 33 -19.96 21.57 -5.98
C LYS A 33 -18.49 21.37 -6.27
N ILE A 34 -18.05 21.76 -7.45
CA ILE A 34 -16.71 21.43 -7.95
C ILE A 34 -15.89 22.70 -8.15
N VAL A 35 -14.67 22.71 -7.62
CA VAL A 35 -13.61 23.63 -8.04
C VAL A 35 -12.60 22.83 -8.85
N LEU A 36 -12.48 23.16 -10.13
CA LEU A 36 -11.52 22.54 -11.04
C LEU A 36 -10.30 23.44 -11.23
N ALA A 37 -9.12 22.88 -10.97
CA ALA A 37 -7.85 23.54 -11.17
C ALA A 37 -6.94 22.74 -12.10
N ASP A 38 -6.38 23.39 -13.12
CA ASP A 38 -5.41 22.81 -14.05
C ASP A 38 -4.64 23.93 -14.77
N VAL A 39 -3.49 23.62 -15.35
CA VAL A 39 -2.71 24.56 -16.17
C VAL A 39 -3.26 24.66 -17.59
N ASN A 40 -3.92 23.60 -18.09
CA ASN A 40 -4.45 23.58 -19.44
C ASN A 40 -5.89 24.13 -19.48
N LYS A 41 -6.02 25.42 -19.84
CA LYS A 41 -7.31 26.11 -19.94
C LYS A 41 -8.31 25.39 -20.84
N GLU A 42 -7.88 24.87 -22.00
CA GLU A 42 -8.80 24.31 -23.00
C GLU A 42 -9.47 23.02 -22.50
N THR A 43 -8.68 22.09 -21.98
CA THR A 43 -9.22 20.82 -21.44
C THR A 43 -9.97 21.05 -20.14
N LEU A 44 -9.57 22.06 -19.36
CA LEU A 44 -10.26 22.48 -18.13
C LEU A 44 -11.65 23.01 -18.44
N ASP A 45 -11.79 23.91 -19.43
CA ASP A 45 -13.06 24.46 -19.88
C ASP A 45 -13.99 23.36 -20.42
N LYS A 46 -13.46 22.41 -21.22
CA LYS A 46 -14.23 21.26 -21.71
C LYS A 46 -14.79 20.42 -20.56
N THR A 47 -13.95 20.10 -19.58
CA THR A 47 -14.38 19.33 -18.39
C THR A 47 -15.46 20.08 -17.62
N ALA A 48 -15.28 21.40 -17.40
CA ALA A 48 -16.26 22.20 -16.70
C ALA A 48 -17.61 22.27 -17.43
N GLN A 49 -17.61 22.38 -18.76
CA GLN A 49 -18.84 22.33 -19.55
C GLN A 49 -19.56 20.99 -19.42
N GLU A 50 -18.83 19.88 -19.42
CA GLU A 50 -19.42 18.55 -19.23
C GLU A 50 -20.06 18.38 -17.85
N LEU A 51 -19.40 18.87 -16.79
CA LEU A 51 -19.95 18.84 -15.43
C LEU A 51 -21.15 19.78 -15.26
N ARG A 52 -21.13 20.97 -15.86
CA ARG A 52 -22.28 21.89 -15.80
C ARG A 52 -23.51 21.31 -16.50
N LYS A 53 -23.34 20.49 -17.55
CA LYS A 53 -24.45 19.77 -18.20
C LYS A 53 -25.13 18.76 -17.29
N THR A 54 -24.48 18.31 -16.21
CA THR A 54 -25.11 17.46 -15.18
C THR A 54 -25.80 18.26 -14.08
N GLY A 55 -25.87 19.59 -14.19
CA GLY A 55 -26.47 20.49 -13.19
C GLY A 55 -25.53 20.89 -12.05
N SER A 56 -24.28 20.44 -12.07
CA SER A 56 -23.31 20.74 -11.00
C SER A 56 -22.82 22.18 -11.08
N GLU A 57 -22.66 22.82 -9.91
CA GLU A 57 -21.98 24.10 -9.80
C GLU A 57 -20.46 23.91 -9.95
N VAL A 58 -19.85 24.63 -10.89
CA VAL A 58 -18.42 24.47 -11.20
C VAL A 58 -17.71 25.82 -11.24
N LEU A 59 -16.71 25.99 -10.37
CA LEU A 59 -15.68 27.03 -10.45
C LEU A 59 -14.47 26.51 -11.22
N VAL A 60 -13.94 27.31 -12.14
CA VAL A 60 -12.78 26.98 -12.97
C VAL A 60 -11.65 27.95 -12.64
N MET A 61 -10.46 27.43 -12.32
CA MET A 61 -9.29 28.22 -11.97
C MET A 61 -8.05 27.69 -12.70
N ILE A 62 -7.50 28.47 -13.62
CA ILE A 62 -6.20 28.15 -14.22
C ILE A 62 -5.15 28.28 -13.12
N THR A 63 -4.48 27.17 -12.79
CA THR A 63 -3.59 27.10 -11.63
C THR A 63 -2.39 26.21 -11.95
N ASP A 64 -1.20 26.78 -11.93
CA ASP A 64 0.04 26.02 -11.78
C ASP A 64 0.26 25.71 -10.30
N VAL A 65 0.16 24.43 -9.93
CA VAL A 65 0.33 24.00 -8.54
C VAL A 65 1.76 24.16 -8.02
N SER A 66 2.76 24.31 -8.91
CA SER A 66 4.13 24.63 -8.51
C SER A 66 4.33 26.10 -8.11
N ASP A 67 3.33 26.96 -8.37
CA ASP A 67 3.31 28.37 -7.97
C ASP A 67 2.43 28.55 -6.72
N ARG A 68 3.08 28.87 -5.60
CA ARG A 68 2.42 29.07 -4.30
C ARG A 68 1.35 30.16 -4.32
N GLU A 69 1.56 31.25 -5.06
CA GLU A 69 0.61 32.37 -5.11
C GLU A 69 -0.62 32.00 -5.93
N GLN A 70 -0.45 31.22 -7.00
CA GLN A 70 -1.59 30.67 -7.76
C GLN A 70 -2.42 29.71 -6.91
N VAL A 71 -1.78 28.82 -6.13
CA VAL A 71 -2.49 27.90 -5.22
C VAL A 71 -3.21 28.68 -4.10
N SER A 72 -2.62 29.76 -3.61
CA SER A 72 -3.28 30.64 -2.62
C SER A 72 -4.53 31.32 -3.20
N ARG A 73 -4.45 31.84 -4.43
CA ARG A 73 -5.62 32.39 -5.15
C ARG A 73 -6.70 31.35 -5.42
N LEU A 74 -6.32 30.10 -5.71
CA LEU A 74 -7.27 29.00 -5.84
C LEU A 74 -8.06 28.81 -4.53
N ALA A 75 -7.38 28.85 -3.38
CA ALA A 75 -8.04 28.74 -2.08
C ALA A 75 -9.01 29.89 -1.82
N GLU A 76 -8.57 31.13 -1.98
CA GLU A 76 -9.45 32.29 -1.79
C GLU A 76 -10.68 32.23 -2.69
N ALA A 77 -10.50 31.99 -3.99
CA ALA A 77 -11.62 31.89 -4.92
C ALA A 77 -12.60 30.75 -4.57
N SER A 78 -12.09 29.64 -4.03
CA SER A 78 -12.93 28.52 -3.58
C SER A 78 -13.81 28.91 -2.39
N TYR A 79 -13.23 29.55 -1.38
CA TYR A 79 -13.96 30.01 -0.20
C TYR A 79 -14.89 31.18 -0.52
N ASP A 80 -14.47 32.15 -1.34
CA ASP A 80 -15.32 33.26 -1.76
C ASP A 80 -16.55 32.78 -2.52
N ARG A 81 -16.38 31.77 -3.39
CA ARG A 81 -17.48 31.27 -4.21
C ARG A 81 -18.47 30.40 -3.44
N PHE A 82 -17.97 29.52 -2.57
CA PHE A 82 -18.81 28.48 -1.95
C PHE A 82 -18.90 28.54 -0.43
N GLY A 83 -18.14 29.43 0.22
CA GLY A 83 -18.11 29.61 1.68
C GLY A 83 -17.39 28.50 2.45
N LYS A 84 -17.03 27.40 1.79
CA LYS A 84 -16.42 26.22 2.40
C LYS A 84 -15.67 25.36 1.40
N VAL A 85 -14.81 24.49 1.91
CA VAL A 85 -14.17 23.39 1.19
C VAL A 85 -14.23 22.17 2.07
N ASN A 86 -14.75 21.06 1.54
CA ASN A 86 -14.89 19.80 2.27
C ASN A 86 -13.89 18.77 1.78
N ILE A 87 -13.59 18.73 0.49
CA ILE A 87 -12.72 17.73 -0.11
C ILE A 87 -11.61 18.44 -0.89
N LEU A 88 -10.36 18.11 -0.60
CA LEU A 88 -9.20 18.57 -1.35
C LEU A 88 -8.51 17.37 -2.01
N CYS A 89 -8.43 17.40 -3.34
CA CYS A 89 -7.68 16.43 -4.13
C CYS A 89 -6.43 17.10 -4.70
N ASN A 90 -5.30 16.92 -4.02
CA ASN A 90 -3.98 17.27 -4.52
C ASN A 90 -3.54 16.18 -5.50
N ASN A 91 -3.94 16.31 -6.77
CA ASN A 91 -3.86 15.27 -7.78
C ASN A 91 -2.99 15.63 -9.00
N ALA A 92 -2.77 16.91 -9.29
CA ALA A 92 -1.89 17.29 -10.39
C ALA A 92 -0.51 16.62 -10.28
N GLY A 93 0.01 16.14 -11.41
CA GLY A 93 1.29 15.44 -11.44
C GLY A 93 1.87 15.33 -12.84
N VAL A 94 3.19 15.29 -12.91
CA VAL A 94 3.99 15.17 -14.13
C VAL A 94 5.11 14.14 -13.91
N SER A 95 5.70 13.66 -15.00
CA SER A 95 6.93 12.87 -14.98
C SER A 95 7.90 13.48 -15.99
N SER A 96 9.20 13.25 -15.81
CA SER A 96 10.19 13.67 -16.80
C SER A 96 10.45 12.60 -17.86
N GLY A 97 10.24 11.31 -17.54
CA GLY A 97 10.50 10.20 -18.47
C GLY A 97 11.97 9.99 -18.86
N ILE A 98 12.91 10.72 -18.24
CA ILE A 98 14.33 10.73 -18.61
C ILE A 98 15.15 10.04 -17.49
N PRO A 99 16.18 9.23 -17.84
CA PRO A 99 17.09 8.64 -16.88
C PRO A 99 17.78 9.65 -15.96
N ILE A 100 18.01 9.26 -14.70
CA ILE A 100 18.55 10.14 -13.66
C ILE A 100 19.87 10.82 -14.05
N GLN A 101 20.75 10.11 -14.75
CA GLN A 101 22.06 10.63 -15.18
C GLN A 101 21.99 11.74 -16.25
N LEU A 102 20.84 11.91 -16.91
CA LEU A 102 20.66 12.88 -18.00
C LEU A 102 19.79 14.07 -17.59
N LEU A 103 19.11 13.97 -16.45
CA LEU A 103 18.23 15.03 -15.95
C LEU A 103 19.06 16.21 -15.43
N ASN A 104 18.76 17.40 -15.90
CA ASN A 104 19.27 18.63 -15.29
C ASN A 104 18.44 19.01 -14.06
N LEU A 105 18.94 19.97 -13.27
CA LEU A 105 18.27 20.39 -12.03
C LEU A 105 16.92 21.06 -12.31
N GLU A 106 16.76 21.71 -13.46
CA GLU A 106 15.50 22.32 -13.87
C GLU A 106 14.40 21.27 -14.08
N ASN A 107 14.72 20.08 -14.60
CA ASN A 107 13.78 18.97 -14.64
C ASN A 107 13.42 18.46 -13.23
N TRP A 108 14.38 18.42 -12.30
CA TRP A 108 14.12 18.06 -10.92
C TRP A 108 13.19 19.07 -10.25
N ASP A 109 13.49 20.36 -10.37
CA ASP A 109 12.70 21.46 -9.82
C ASP A 109 11.27 21.45 -10.36
N TRP A 110 11.10 21.17 -11.66
CA TRP A 110 9.78 21.03 -12.25
C TRP A 110 8.98 19.87 -11.66
N VAL A 111 9.56 18.66 -11.64
CA VAL A 111 8.85 17.46 -11.17
C VAL A 111 8.58 17.55 -9.66
N LEU A 112 9.56 17.96 -8.85
CA LEU A 112 9.37 18.16 -7.41
C LEU A 112 8.40 19.31 -7.12
N GLY A 113 8.50 20.40 -7.88
CA GLY A 113 7.63 21.57 -7.79
C GLY A 113 6.15 21.20 -7.97
N VAL A 114 5.83 20.40 -8.99
CA VAL A 114 4.45 19.97 -9.25
C VAL A 114 4.04 18.85 -8.30
N ASN A 115 4.81 17.76 -8.24
CA ASN A 115 4.36 16.51 -7.61
C ASN A 115 4.43 16.54 -6.08
N LEU A 116 5.37 17.28 -5.50
CA LEU A 116 5.58 17.34 -4.05
C LEU A 116 5.18 18.71 -3.51
N PHE A 117 5.79 19.78 -3.98
CA PHE A 117 5.47 21.12 -3.48
C PHE A 117 4.03 21.55 -3.79
N GLY A 118 3.48 21.16 -4.94
CA GLY A 118 2.05 21.39 -5.23
C GLY A 118 1.11 20.75 -4.21
N VAL A 119 1.43 19.54 -3.72
CA VAL A 119 0.69 18.88 -2.62
C VAL A 119 0.86 19.67 -1.31
N ILE A 120 2.10 20.06 -0.99
CA ILE A 120 2.41 20.83 0.23
C ILE A 120 1.68 22.18 0.22
N TYR A 121 1.73 22.92 -0.89
CA TYR A 121 1.07 24.22 -1.04
C TYR A 121 -0.44 24.07 -0.93
N GLY A 122 -1.03 23.10 -1.62
CA GLY A 122 -2.45 22.80 -1.54
C GLY A 122 -2.87 22.54 -0.09
N THR A 123 -2.23 21.58 0.58
CA THR A 123 -2.53 21.32 1.99
C THR A 123 -2.34 22.57 2.85
N LYS A 124 -1.25 23.33 2.68
CA LYS A 124 -0.95 24.49 3.53
C LYS A 124 -1.98 25.61 3.45
N VAL A 125 -2.53 25.89 2.26
CA VAL A 125 -3.48 27.00 2.08
C VAL A 125 -4.93 26.64 2.46
N PHE A 126 -5.27 25.35 2.45
CA PHE A 126 -6.62 24.86 2.77
C PHE A 126 -6.76 24.33 4.20
N LEU A 127 -5.73 23.67 4.77
CA LEU A 127 -5.85 22.87 5.99
C LEU A 127 -6.40 23.63 7.19
N ASN A 128 -5.88 24.83 7.50
CA ASN A 128 -6.33 25.59 8.68
C ASN A 128 -7.82 25.90 8.61
N ARG A 129 -8.31 26.37 7.45
CA ARG A 129 -9.74 26.66 7.26
C ARG A 129 -10.60 25.39 7.26
N MET A 130 -10.06 24.25 6.80
CA MET A 130 -10.75 22.95 6.91
C MET A 130 -10.86 22.51 8.38
N LEU A 131 -9.80 22.63 9.18
CA LEU A 131 -9.78 22.30 10.62
C LEU A 131 -10.69 23.22 11.45
N GLU A 132 -10.70 24.52 11.15
CA GLU A 132 -11.58 25.49 11.82
C GLU A 132 -13.05 25.30 11.43
N SER A 133 -13.32 24.65 10.30
CA SER A 133 -14.69 24.34 9.89
C SER A 133 -15.30 23.30 10.85
N LYS A 134 -16.59 23.44 11.14
CA LYS A 134 -17.35 22.42 11.88
C LYS A 134 -17.87 21.30 10.97
N GLU A 135 -17.42 21.25 9.72
CA GLU A 135 -17.85 20.26 8.74
C GLU A 135 -16.84 19.11 8.61
N GLN A 136 -17.33 17.92 8.29
CA GLN A 136 -16.46 16.82 7.89
C GLN A 136 -15.70 17.19 6.62
N CYS A 137 -14.40 16.99 6.67
CA CYS A 137 -13.45 17.35 5.63
C CYS A 137 -12.54 16.17 5.29
N TYR A 138 -11.95 16.17 4.10
CA TYR A 138 -11.08 15.10 3.63
C TYR A 138 -10.01 15.60 2.65
N ILE A 139 -8.77 15.15 2.82
CA ILE A 139 -7.65 15.45 1.93
C ILE A 139 -7.19 14.15 1.26
N ILE A 140 -7.06 14.18 -0.07
CA ILE A 140 -6.55 13.08 -0.88
C ILE A 140 -5.32 13.59 -1.62
N ASN A 141 -4.18 12.98 -1.32
CA ASN A 141 -2.92 13.27 -2.00
C ASN A 141 -2.60 12.14 -2.99
N THR A 142 -2.53 12.44 -4.28
CA THR A 142 -2.20 11.45 -5.31
C THR A 142 -0.68 11.21 -5.36
N SER A 143 -0.25 10.13 -4.72
CA SER A 143 1.08 9.56 -4.91
C SER A 143 1.10 8.61 -6.12
N SER A 144 1.71 7.43 -5.99
CA SER A 144 1.86 6.36 -6.98
C SER A 144 2.35 5.11 -6.27
N LEU A 145 2.21 3.93 -6.89
CA LEU A 145 3.03 2.78 -6.51
C LEU A 145 4.54 3.09 -6.55
N ALA A 146 4.98 4.03 -7.39
CA ALA A 146 6.34 4.55 -7.41
C ALA A 146 6.74 5.31 -6.12
N GLY A 147 5.77 5.65 -5.26
CA GLY A 147 6.00 6.17 -3.91
C GLY A 147 6.13 5.08 -2.83
N LEU A 148 5.95 3.81 -3.19
CA LEU A 148 6.09 2.64 -2.32
C LEU A 148 7.19 1.69 -2.81
N ILE A 149 7.46 1.70 -4.12
CA ILE A 149 8.50 0.90 -4.78
C ILE A 149 9.37 1.84 -5.62
N ALA A 150 10.69 1.77 -5.45
CA ALA A 150 11.64 2.53 -6.26
C ALA A 150 11.82 1.87 -7.64
N ALA A 151 10.85 2.05 -8.54
CA ALA A 151 10.83 1.43 -9.88
C ALA A 151 10.85 2.45 -11.04
N GLU A 152 10.66 3.74 -10.77
CA GLU A 152 10.61 4.80 -11.79
C GLU A 152 11.73 5.84 -11.61
N GLY A 153 11.91 6.70 -12.61
CA GLY A 153 12.99 7.69 -12.68
C GLY A 153 13.11 8.61 -11.46
N GLY A 154 14.34 9.06 -11.20
CA GLY A 154 14.79 9.75 -9.98
C GLY A 154 13.80 10.74 -9.36
N PRO A 155 13.45 11.86 -10.03
CA PRO A 155 12.60 12.89 -9.43
C PRO A 155 11.14 12.45 -9.24
N TYR A 156 10.62 11.59 -10.13
CA TYR A 156 9.24 11.11 -10.01
C TYR A 156 9.10 10.23 -8.76
N ALA A 157 9.90 9.16 -8.65
CA ALA A 157 9.87 8.30 -7.47
C ALA A 157 10.16 9.10 -6.18
N THR A 158 11.20 9.96 -6.19
CA THR A 158 11.53 10.81 -5.03
C THR A 158 10.33 11.67 -4.60
N SER A 159 9.67 12.34 -5.55
CA SER A 159 8.47 13.14 -5.25
C SER A 159 7.35 12.30 -4.65
N LYS A 160 7.10 11.10 -5.19
CA LYS A 160 5.99 10.24 -4.77
C LYS A 160 6.24 9.57 -3.43
N PHE A 161 7.48 9.20 -3.11
CA PHE A 161 7.88 8.81 -1.75
C PHE A 161 7.69 9.98 -0.77
N GLY A 162 8.08 11.20 -1.16
CA GLY A 162 7.84 12.41 -0.36
C GLY A 162 6.36 12.66 -0.07
N VAL A 163 5.47 12.45 -1.05
CA VAL A 163 4.02 12.57 -0.85
C VAL A 163 3.47 11.51 0.11
N VAL A 164 3.97 10.27 0.06
CA VAL A 164 3.57 9.22 1.01
C VAL A 164 3.95 9.64 2.45
N ALA A 165 5.22 9.98 2.67
CA ALA A 165 5.70 10.39 3.99
C ALA A 165 4.97 11.65 4.51
N PHE A 166 4.76 12.65 3.65
CA PHE A 166 4.00 13.85 3.99
C PHE A 166 2.56 13.53 4.40
N SER A 167 1.91 12.62 3.68
CA SER A 167 0.52 12.23 3.97
C SER A 167 0.40 11.41 5.26
N GLU A 168 1.39 10.57 5.57
CA GLU A 168 1.46 9.82 6.83
C GLU A 168 1.56 10.75 8.03
N ILE A 169 2.45 11.75 7.95
CA ILE A 169 2.60 12.78 8.99
C ILE A 169 1.30 13.59 9.12
N LEU A 170 0.75 14.05 7.98
CA LEU A 170 -0.49 14.83 7.99
C LEU A 170 -1.67 14.05 8.59
N ALA A 171 -1.77 12.75 8.33
CA ALA A 171 -2.82 11.91 8.91
C ALA A 171 -2.68 11.79 10.44
N GLN A 172 -1.45 11.71 10.95
CA GLN A 172 -1.18 11.72 12.39
C GLN A 172 -1.54 13.07 13.03
N GLU A 173 -1.16 14.18 12.39
CA GLU A 173 -1.48 15.53 12.87
C GLU A 173 -2.99 15.82 12.83
N CYS A 174 -3.71 15.26 11.86
CA CYS A 174 -5.17 15.37 11.73
C CYS A 174 -5.93 14.31 12.53
N PHE A 175 -5.26 13.41 13.26
CA PHE A 175 -5.93 12.38 14.05
C PHE A 175 -6.87 13.00 15.08
N ASN A 176 -8.07 12.45 15.23
CA ASN A 176 -9.15 12.99 16.06
C ASN A 176 -9.64 14.41 15.71
N THR A 177 -9.33 14.93 14.53
CA THR A 177 -9.92 16.16 13.99
C THR A 177 -11.13 15.87 13.09
N ASN A 178 -11.73 16.91 12.51
CA ASN A 178 -12.77 16.80 11.48
C ASN A 178 -12.21 16.53 10.07
N VAL A 179 -10.89 16.44 9.89
CA VAL A 179 -10.21 16.26 8.61
C VAL A 179 -9.65 14.84 8.52
N GLY A 180 -10.16 14.04 7.57
CA GLY A 180 -9.54 12.77 7.19
C GLY A 180 -8.47 12.96 6.11
N VAL A 181 -7.54 12.00 5.99
CA VAL A 181 -6.45 12.04 5.01
C VAL A 181 -6.30 10.67 4.37
N SER A 182 -6.13 10.63 3.05
CA SER A 182 -5.70 9.45 2.31
C SER A 182 -4.51 9.77 1.42
N VAL A 183 -3.64 8.77 1.24
CA VAL A 183 -2.66 8.75 0.15
C VAL A 183 -3.10 7.76 -0.92
N LEU A 184 -3.26 8.26 -2.13
CA LEU A 184 -3.65 7.47 -3.30
C LEU A 184 -2.42 6.95 -4.02
N CYS A 185 -2.25 5.62 -4.08
CA CYS A 185 -1.08 4.95 -4.66
C CYS A 185 -1.47 4.10 -5.88
N PRO A 186 -1.71 4.72 -7.05
CA PRO A 186 -2.10 4.01 -8.26
C PRO A 186 -0.92 3.29 -8.93
N GLY A 187 -1.22 2.17 -9.57
CA GLY A 187 -0.40 1.57 -10.63
C GLY A 187 -0.69 2.24 -11.97
N PHE A 188 -0.73 1.46 -13.05
CA PHE A 188 -1.06 1.99 -14.38
C PHE A 188 -2.55 2.32 -14.51
N VAL A 189 -2.85 3.51 -15.03
CA VAL A 189 -4.22 4.03 -15.22
C VAL A 189 -4.29 4.65 -16.61
N ASP A 190 -5.38 4.44 -17.34
CA ASP A 190 -5.56 4.97 -18.70
C ASP A 190 -5.70 6.51 -18.69
N THR A 191 -4.54 7.17 -18.76
CA THR A 191 -4.42 8.62 -18.64
C THR A 191 -3.40 9.16 -19.64
N ASN A 192 -3.44 10.48 -19.83
CA ASN A 192 -2.51 11.18 -20.71
C ASN A 192 -1.20 11.59 -20.00
N ILE A 193 -0.82 10.96 -18.89
CA ILE A 193 0.33 11.41 -18.09
C ILE A 193 1.63 11.48 -18.92
N ILE A 194 1.89 10.49 -19.79
CA ILE A 194 3.06 10.46 -20.69
C ILE A 194 2.95 11.52 -21.79
N LYS A 195 1.80 11.63 -22.45
CA LYS A 195 1.57 12.62 -23.52
C LYS A 195 1.72 14.06 -23.03
N ASN A 196 1.32 14.30 -21.78
CA ASN A 196 1.45 15.62 -21.16
C ASN A 196 2.91 15.98 -20.85
N ILE A 197 3.83 15.01 -20.72
CA ILE A 197 5.26 15.28 -20.51
C ILE A 197 5.80 16.11 -21.66
N GLU A 198 5.52 15.69 -22.90
CA GLU A 198 6.00 16.37 -24.10
C GLU A 198 5.43 17.80 -24.17
N THR A 199 4.12 17.94 -24.02
CA THR A 199 3.45 19.25 -24.14
C THR A 199 3.89 20.23 -23.04
N LEU A 200 3.95 19.76 -21.78
CA LEU A 200 4.28 20.62 -20.64
C LEU A 200 5.77 20.92 -20.56
N SER A 201 6.64 20.00 -21.00
CA SER A 201 8.07 20.24 -20.97
C SER A 201 8.51 21.23 -22.07
N GLN A 202 7.86 21.23 -23.23
CA GLN A 202 8.14 22.19 -24.32
C GLN A 202 7.75 23.63 -23.96
N THR A 203 6.77 23.81 -23.07
CA THR A 203 6.32 25.14 -22.64
C THR A 203 7.16 25.73 -21.50
N ARG A 204 8.12 24.97 -20.95
CA ARG A 204 8.97 25.40 -19.83
C ARG A 204 10.41 25.61 -20.28
N SER A 205 10.91 26.83 -20.08
CA SER A 205 12.30 27.20 -20.37
C SER A 205 13.29 26.47 -19.45
N GLY A 206 14.44 26.05 -20.00
CA GLY A 206 15.55 25.51 -19.20
C GLY A 206 15.48 24.01 -18.92
N LEU A 207 14.35 23.35 -19.24
CA LEU A 207 14.26 21.90 -19.14
C LEU A 207 15.16 21.22 -20.18
N PHE A 208 15.95 20.23 -19.75
CA PHE A 208 16.66 19.39 -20.70
C PHE A 208 15.66 18.60 -21.54
N GLN A 209 15.88 18.62 -22.85
CA GLN A 209 15.13 17.87 -23.84
C GLN A 209 16.07 16.84 -24.47
N PRO A 210 15.72 15.55 -24.46
CA PRO A 210 16.56 14.53 -25.07
C PRO A 210 16.76 14.81 -26.57
N PRO A 211 17.98 14.66 -27.11
CA PRO A 211 18.21 14.75 -28.55
C PRO A 211 17.33 13.74 -29.32
N PRO A 212 16.96 14.03 -30.59
CA PRO A 212 16.10 13.15 -31.39
C PRO A 212 16.60 11.70 -31.47
N GLU A 213 17.91 11.49 -31.53
CA GLU A 213 18.52 10.16 -31.60
C GLU A 213 18.24 9.34 -30.33
N MET A 214 18.22 10.00 -29.17
CA MET A 214 17.91 9.37 -27.89
C MET A 214 16.41 9.08 -27.76
N LEU A 215 15.55 9.94 -28.31
CA LEU A 215 14.11 9.69 -28.37
C LEU A 215 13.79 8.48 -29.24
N GLU A 216 14.46 8.34 -30.39
CA GLU A 216 14.29 7.16 -31.26
C GLU A 216 14.75 5.86 -30.57
N LEU A 217 15.86 5.91 -29.81
CA LEU A 217 16.30 4.76 -29.01
C LEU A 217 15.32 4.42 -27.87
N ALA A 218 14.70 5.42 -27.26
CA ALA A 218 13.73 5.24 -26.17
C ALA A 218 12.32 4.87 -26.66
N LYS A 219 12.03 5.02 -27.95
CA LYS A 219 10.71 4.83 -28.54
C LYS A 219 10.01 3.51 -28.17
N PRO A 220 10.67 2.33 -28.19
CA PRO A 220 10.01 1.09 -27.80
C PRO A 220 9.58 1.07 -26.32
N LEU A 221 10.36 1.73 -25.45
CA LEU A 221 10.04 1.84 -24.02
C LEU A 221 8.85 2.78 -23.81
N ILE A 222 8.82 3.92 -24.51
CA ILE A 222 7.72 4.88 -24.48
C ILE A 222 6.43 4.22 -25.00
N GLU A 223 6.47 3.55 -26.15
CA GLU A 223 5.32 2.83 -26.72
C GLU A 223 4.81 1.73 -25.79
N ASN A 224 5.71 0.99 -25.12
CA ASN A 224 5.31 0.01 -24.14
C ASN A 224 4.66 0.65 -22.90
N ALA A 225 5.20 1.77 -22.41
CA ALA A 225 4.62 2.49 -21.28
C ALA A 225 3.24 3.07 -21.64
N GLU A 226 3.06 3.62 -22.84
CA GLU A 226 1.75 4.06 -23.33
C GLU A 226 0.76 2.89 -23.45
N LYS A 227 1.22 1.72 -23.90
CA LYS A 227 0.39 0.51 -23.96
C LYS A 227 -0.02 0.06 -22.56
N GLN A 228 0.89 0.09 -21.59
CA GLN A 228 0.59 -0.24 -20.19
C GLN A 228 -0.43 0.72 -19.59
N LEU A 229 -0.34 2.02 -19.87
CA LEU A 229 -1.36 3.00 -19.45
C LEU A 229 -2.71 2.69 -20.08
N LYS A 230 -2.78 2.47 -21.39
CA LYS A 230 -4.04 2.13 -22.09
C LYS A 230 -4.69 0.84 -21.61
N LEU A 231 -3.89 -0.13 -21.17
CA LEU A 231 -4.37 -1.39 -20.57
C LEU A 231 -4.56 -1.28 -19.05
N GLY A 232 -4.22 -0.13 -18.47
CA GLY A 232 -4.34 0.15 -17.05
C GLY A 232 -5.78 0.32 -16.61
N MET A 233 -5.95 0.62 -15.32
CA MET A 233 -7.28 0.82 -14.74
C MET A 233 -7.99 2.01 -15.41
N ASP A 234 -9.30 1.86 -15.64
CA ASP A 234 -10.17 2.96 -16.03
C ASP A 234 -10.16 4.05 -14.94
N PRO A 235 -9.88 5.33 -15.29
CA PRO A 235 -9.95 6.46 -14.38
C PRO A 235 -11.27 6.59 -13.60
N ASP A 236 -12.41 6.18 -14.17
CA ASP A 236 -13.70 6.21 -13.47
C ASP A 236 -13.75 5.13 -12.37
N ILE A 237 -13.19 3.93 -12.61
CA ILE A 237 -13.04 2.90 -11.56
C ILE A 237 -12.09 3.39 -10.46
N MET A 238 -11.02 4.09 -10.83
CA MET A 238 -10.10 4.73 -9.88
C MET A 238 -10.84 5.73 -8.98
N ALA A 239 -11.66 6.61 -9.58
CA ALA A 239 -12.43 7.58 -8.83
C ALA A 239 -13.38 6.91 -7.83
N GLU A 240 -14.07 5.84 -8.22
CA GLU A 240 -14.95 5.08 -7.33
C GLU A 240 -14.20 4.42 -6.16
N LYS A 241 -12.97 3.95 -6.37
CA LYS A 241 -12.10 3.47 -5.27
C LYS A 241 -11.74 4.59 -4.30
N VAL A 242 -11.49 5.81 -4.80
CA VAL A 242 -11.24 6.98 -3.95
C VAL A 242 -12.49 7.36 -3.15
N ILE A 243 -13.68 7.36 -3.76
CA ILE A 243 -14.94 7.55 -3.01
C ILE A 243 -15.06 6.52 -1.88
N LYS A 244 -14.81 5.23 -2.18
CA LYS A 244 -14.86 4.18 -1.16
C LYS A 244 -13.84 4.44 -0.03
N ALA A 245 -12.65 4.93 -0.36
CA ALA A 245 -11.65 5.28 0.64
C ALA A 245 -12.11 6.42 1.55
N ILE A 246 -12.65 7.50 1.00
CA ILE A 246 -13.19 8.64 1.76
C ILE A 246 -14.34 8.20 2.68
N THR A 247 -15.24 7.36 2.17
CA THR A 247 -16.42 6.89 2.92
C THR A 247 -16.04 5.98 4.09
N ASN A 248 -14.98 5.18 3.94
CA ASN A 248 -14.56 4.17 4.91
C ASN A 248 -13.27 4.53 5.68
N ASP A 249 -12.77 5.76 5.51
CA ASP A 249 -11.54 6.25 6.12
C ASP A 249 -10.29 5.39 5.84
N ILE A 250 -10.13 4.98 4.59
CA ILE A 250 -8.98 4.15 4.17
C ILE A 250 -7.80 5.07 3.87
N PHE A 251 -6.77 5.05 4.71
CA PHE A 251 -5.57 5.87 4.54
C PHE A 251 -4.76 5.48 3.28
N TYR A 252 -4.25 4.24 3.21
CA TYR A 252 -3.50 3.75 2.04
C TYR A 252 -4.45 3.25 0.94
N VAL A 253 -4.68 4.07 -0.08
CA VAL A 253 -5.52 3.70 -1.22
C VAL A 253 -4.65 3.05 -2.30
N ILE A 254 -4.26 1.80 -2.06
CA ILE A 254 -3.51 0.97 -3.02
C ILE A 254 -4.52 0.33 -3.98
N THR A 255 -4.55 0.79 -5.22
CA THR A 255 -5.60 0.38 -6.16
C THR A 255 -5.31 -0.90 -6.93
N HIS A 256 -4.03 -1.31 -6.96
CA HIS A 256 -3.49 -2.48 -7.65
C HIS A 256 -2.82 -3.42 -6.63
N PRO A 257 -3.60 -4.20 -5.86
CA PRO A 257 -3.08 -5.03 -4.77
C PRO A 257 -2.13 -6.15 -5.25
N GLU A 258 -2.11 -6.46 -6.53
CA GLU A 258 -1.15 -7.39 -7.15
C GLU A 258 0.31 -6.94 -7.01
N TYR A 259 0.57 -5.67 -6.68
CA TYR A 259 1.91 -5.14 -6.38
C TYR A 259 2.33 -5.31 -4.92
N MET A 260 1.44 -5.75 -4.03
CA MET A 260 1.77 -5.97 -2.60
C MET A 260 2.96 -6.89 -2.36
N PRO A 261 3.17 -8.00 -3.12
CA PRO A 261 4.36 -8.82 -2.97
C PRO A 261 5.66 -8.04 -3.24
N ILE A 262 5.66 -7.09 -4.18
CA ILE A 262 6.83 -6.28 -4.52
C ILE A 262 7.08 -5.23 -3.42
N ILE A 263 6.02 -4.60 -2.91
CA ILE A 263 6.11 -3.70 -1.75
C ILE A 263 6.70 -4.44 -0.55
N LYS A 264 6.21 -5.65 -0.26
CA LYS A 264 6.72 -6.49 0.83
C LYS A 264 8.20 -6.83 0.61
N ALA A 265 8.60 -7.22 -0.59
CA ALA A 265 9.99 -7.55 -0.91
C ALA A 265 10.96 -6.40 -0.63
N ARG A 266 10.53 -5.14 -0.82
CA ARG A 266 11.33 -3.96 -0.43
C ARG A 266 11.57 -3.91 1.08
N PHE A 267 10.55 -4.13 1.89
CA PHE A 267 10.68 -4.15 3.35
C PHE A 267 11.49 -5.35 3.84
N ASP A 268 11.25 -6.53 3.26
CA ASP A 268 12.04 -7.74 3.55
C ASP A 268 13.53 -7.51 3.26
N ARG A 269 13.86 -6.76 2.19
CA ARG A 269 15.23 -6.39 1.87
C ARG A 269 15.86 -5.46 2.90
N MET A 270 15.12 -4.45 3.37
CA MET A 270 15.58 -3.56 4.44
C MET A 270 15.89 -4.34 5.71
N GLN A 271 14.99 -5.26 6.10
CA GLN A 271 15.18 -6.13 7.26
C GLN A 271 16.42 -7.02 7.08
N ALA A 272 16.57 -7.66 5.91
CA ALA A 272 17.71 -8.52 5.64
C ALA A 272 19.05 -7.76 5.69
N ASP A 273 19.11 -6.54 5.14
CA ASP A 273 20.33 -5.73 5.18
C ASP A 273 20.65 -5.24 6.60
N ALA A 274 19.64 -4.92 7.41
CA ALA A 274 19.83 -4.61 8.84
C ALA A 274 20.41 -5.81 9.62
N LEU A 275 19.96 -7.04 9.33
CA LEU A 275 20.49 -8.25 9.96
C LEU A 275 21.94 -8.55 9.56
N LYS A 276 22.31 -8.39 8.28
CA LYS A 276 23.70 -8.57 7.81
C LYS A 276 24.69 -7.66 8.52
N LEU A 277 24.28 -6.43 8.84
CA LEU A 277 25.11 -5.49 9.61
C LEU A 277 25.40 -6.00 11.04
N ASN A 278 24.52 -6.85 11.59
CA ASN A 278 24.64 -7.41 12.94
C ASN A 278 25.37 -8.77 12.99
N GLU A 279 25.50 -9.50 11.88
CA GLU A 279 26.07 -10.86 11.81
C GLU A 279 27.53 -10.97 12.27
N ASN A 280 28.24 -9.85 12.47
CA ASN A 280 29.65 -9.83 12.91
C ASN A 280 29.87 -9.29 14.35
N ASN A 281 28.84 -9.11 15.17
CA ASN A 281 28.96 -8.57 16.55
C ASN A 281 29.69 -7.19 16.64
N ILE A 282 29.84 -6.47 15.53
CA ILE A 282 30.54 -5.17 15.50
C ILE A 282 29.77 -4.13 16.35
N VAL A 283 28.44 -4.22 16.34
CA VAL A 283 27.58 -3.49 17.27
C VAL A 283 27.11 -4.48 18.34
N LYS A 284 27.77 -4.51 19.50
CA LYS A 284 27.10 -5.05 20.70
C LYS A 284 25.80 -4.27 20.83
N SER A 285 24.67 -4.97 20.88
CA SER A 285 23.27 -4.54 20.88
C SER A 285 22.84 -3.47 21.91
N LYS A 286 23.78 -2.76 22.53
CA LYS A 286 23.57 -1.73 23.55
C LYS A 286 23.75 -0.30 23.06
N VAL A 287 24.19 -0.08 21.81
CA VAL A 287 24.21 1.28 21.24
C VAL A 287 22.78 1.61 20.78
N GLY A 288 22.07 2.41 21.58
CA GLY A 288 20.68 2.82 21.32
C GLY A 288 19.64 2.23 22.27
N SER A 289 19.82 1.01 22.81
CA SER A 289 18.83 0.37 23.69
C SER A 289 18.55 1.18 24.97
N LYS A 290 19.58 1.79 25.57
CA LYS A 290 19.44 2.68 26.74
C LYS A 290 18.51 3.88 26.51
N LEU A 291 18.36 4.33 25.26
CA LEU A 291 17.52 5.47 24.90
C LEU A 291 16.04 5.05 24.86
N TYR A 292 15.76 3.85 24.34
CA TYR A 292 14.40 3.29 24.25
C TYR A 292 13.94 2.59 25.55
N GLU A 293 14.87 2.16 26.40
CA GLU A 293 14.56 1.58 27.73
C GLU A 293 14.14 2.65 28.76
N ASN A 294 14.58 3.90 28.60
CA ASN A 294 14.41 4.96 29.63
C ASN A 294 13.66 6.20 29.14
N VAL A 295 13.37 6.30 27.84
CA VAL A 295 12.69 7.45 27.25
C VAL A 295 11.70 6.92 26.21
N SER A 296 10.44 7.36 26.28
CA SER A 296 9.50 7.11 25.17
C SER A 296 10.11 7.65 23.87
N PRO A 297 10.00 6.95 22.74
CA PRO A 297 10.49 7.47 21.47
C PRO A 297 9.93 8.88 21.24
N PRO A 298 10.72 9.83 20.70
CA PRO A 298 10.28 11.22 20.50
C PRO A 298 9.07 11.31 19.55
N PHE A 299 8.80 10.25 18.79
CA PHE A 299 7.63 10.09 17.95
C PHE A 299 6.88 8.83 18.39
N LEU A 300 5.71 9.00 19.01
CA LEU A 300 4.73 7.93 19.15
C LEU A 300 4.12 7.73 17.76
N LEU A 301 4.72 6.87 16.94
CA LEU A 301 4.03 6.30 15.80
C LEU A 301 2.95 5.36 16.38
N THR A 302 1.80 5.93 16.76
CA THR A 302 0.62 5.16 17.14
C THR A 302 0.07 4.52 15.87
N TYR A 303 0.67 3.41 15.46
CA TYR A 303 -0.08 2.44 14.67
C TYR A 303 -1.05 1.76 15.64
N PRO A 304 -2.32 1.54 15.23
CA PRO A 304 -3.24 0.68 15.95
C PRO A 304 -2.52 -0.60 16.40
N ASP A 305 -2.72 -1.03 17.65
CA ASP A 305 -2.02 -2.20 18.22
C ASP A 305 -2.24 -3.49 17.39
N ASP A 306 -3.31 -3.53 16.59
CA ASP A 306 -3.64 -4.59 15.62
C ASP A 306 -2.79 -4.56 14.32
N LEU A 307 -2.05 -3.49 14.05
CA LEU A 307 -1.10 -3.38 12.94
C LEU A 307 0.37 -3.58 13.37
N ILE A 308 0.66 -3.50 14.67
CA ILE A 308 1.98 -3.79 15.24
C ILE A 308 1.99 -5.24 15.76
N GLU A 309 1.96 -6.22 14.86
CA GLU A 309 2.65 -7.48 15.17
C GLU A 309 4.15 -7.20 15.06
N LEU A 310 4.74 -6.74 16.17
CA LEU A 310 6.17 -6.83 16.41
C LEU A 310 6.55 -8.31 16.31
N ASN A 311 6.98 -8.72 15.11
CA ASN A 311 7.49 -10.04 14.81
C ASN A 311 8.57 -10.40 15.86
N PRO A 312 8.25 -11.21 16.89
CA PRO A 312 9.15 -11.41 18.00
C PRO A 312 9.96 -12.66 17.68
N SER A 313 11.02 -12.53 16.89
CA SER A 313 12.24 -13.36 16.96
C SER A 313 13.06 -13.32 15.65
N PRO A 314 14.40 -13.20 15.72
CA PRO A 314 15.29 -13.31 14.57
C PRO A 314 15.45 -14.74 14.00
N LEU A 315 14.72 -15.75 14.49
CA LEU A 315 15.03 -17.16 14.23
C LEU A 315 14.01 -17.93 13.37
N THR A 316 12.92 -17.33 12.91
CA THR A 316 11.87 -18.08 12.20
C THR A 316 12.08 -18.06 10.68
N LYS A 317 12.45 -19.22 10.14
CA LYS A 317 12.75 -19.49 8.73
C LYS A 317 11.51 -19.33 7.84
N GLN A 318 11.76 -18.88 6.61
CA GLN A 318 10.82 -18.63 5.49
C GLN A 318 9.70 -19.69 5.33
N VAL A 319 8.48 -19.23 5.02
CA VAL A 319 7.38 -20.09 4.54
C VAL A 319 6.82 -19.55 3.21
N PHE A 320 6.73 -20.46 2.24
CA PHE A 320 6.16 -20.26 0.90
C PHE A 320 4.63 -20.10 0.93
N ASN A 321 4.09 -19.31 0.00
CA ASN A 321 2.68 -18.94 -0.08
C ASN A 321 1.85 -19.99 -0.86
N ALA A 322 0.99 -20.75 -0.18
CA ALA A 322 0.13 -21.80 -0.75
C ALA A 322 -1.26 -21.29 -1.20
N TYR A 323 -1.34 -20.11 -1.80
CA TYR A 323 -2.63 -19.44 -2.07
C TYR A 323 -3.41 -19.97 -3.30
N LYS A 324 -2.98 -21.06 -3.95
CA LYS A 324 -3.59 -21.43 -5.25
C LYS A 324 -3.84 -22.90 -5.55
N LEU A 325 -3.68 -23.80 -4.60
CA LEU A 325 -4.04 -25.21 -4.81
C LEU A 325 -4.85 -25.67 -3.60
N GLY A 326 -5.93 -26.40 -3.82
CA GLY A 326 -6.66 -27.09 -2.75
C GLY A 326 -5.78 -28.18 -2.15
N CYS A 327 -4.82 -27.76 -1.31
CA CYS A 327 -3.69 -28.58 -0.89
C CYS A 327 -3.49 -28.52 0.62
N ASP A 328 -3.01 -29.67 1.10
CA ASP A 328 -2.42 -29.93 2.39
C ASP A 328 -1.37 -28.88 2.79
N LEU A 329 -1.52 -28.29 3.97
CA LEU A 329 -0.53 -27.40 4.58
C LEU A 329 0.72 -28.22 4.96
N GLN A 330 1.92 -27.77 4.60
CA GLN A 330 3.19 -28.42 4.95
C GLN A 330 3.97 -27.55 5.94
N ILE A 331 4.18 -28.04 7.15
CA ILE A 331 5.04 -27.41 8.15
C ILE A 331 6.44 -28.03 8.05
N PHE A 332 7.50 -27.20 8.09
CA PHE A 332 8.89 -27.64 8.06
C PHE A 332 9.57 -27.35 9.41
N VAL A 333 9.71 -28.37 10.26
CA VAL A 333 10.46 -28.25 11.52
C VAL A 333 11.94 -28.52 11.27
N SER A 334 12.83 -27.56 11.56
CA SER A 334 14.22 -27.61 11.05
C SER A 334 15.29 -28.26 11.95
N ARG A 335 14.90 -28.90 13.06
CA ARG A 335 15.81 -29.68 13.91
C ARG A 335 15.08 -30.87 14.54
N LYS A 336 15.62 -32.08 14.32
CA LYS A 336 15.31 -33.27 15.12
C LYS A 336 16.02 -33.16 16.48
N PRO A 337 15.34 -33.27 17.64
CA PRO A 337 16.00 -33.40 18.93
C PRO A 337 16.91 -34.63 18.93
N ALA A 338 18.13 -34.52 19.47
CA ALA A 338 19.15 -35.58 19.39
C ALA A 338 18.77 -36.92 20.06
N LYS A 339 17.62 -37.00 20.73
CA LYS A 339 17.15 -38.16 21.50
C LYS A 339 15.83 -38.78 21.02
N MET A 340 15.28 -38.35 19.87
CA MET A 340 13.93 -38.76 19.44
C MET A 340 13.96 -40.02 18.54
N GLN A 341 13.30 -41.12 18.94
CA GLN A 341 13.09 -42.32 18.12
C GLN A 341 11.85 -42.16 17.22
N LEU A 342 11.76 -42.91 16.11
CA LEU A 342 10.68 -42.79 15.12
C LEU A 342 9.29 -43.06 15.76
N GLU A 343 9.25 -44.05 16.64
CA GLU A 343 8.09 -44.56 17.38
C GLU A 343 7.54 -43.56 18.41
N ASP A 344 8.36 -42.59 18.84
CA ASP A 344 7.95 -41.61 19.86
C ASP A 344 7.15 -40.44 19.27
N THR A 345 7.12 -40.28 17.94
CA THR A 345 6.79 -38.98 17.34
C THR A 345 5.30 -38.66 17.35
N THR A 346 4.44 -39.59 16.95
CA THR A 346 2.97 -39.37 16.98
C THR A 346 2.48 -39.17 18.40
N LYS A 347 3.01 -39.97 19.34
CA LYS A 347 2.66 -39.90 20.76
C LYS A 347 3.17 -38.63 21.44
N THR A 348 4.41 -38.22 21.18
CA THR A 348 4.99 -36.99 21.76
C THR A 348 4.22 -35.76 21.27
N ILE A 349 3.88 -35.70 19.99
CA ILE A 349 3.08 -34.59 19.45
C ILE A 349 1.66 -34.60 20.02
N ALA A 350 1.06 -35.78 20.18
CA ALA A 350 -0.22 -35.90 20.87
C ALA A 350 -0.15 -35.41 22.32
N ASP A 351 0.95 -35.67 23.03
CA ASP A 351 1.18 -35.21 24.40
C ASP A 351 1.37 -33.68 24.48
N ASP A 352 2.15 -33.08 23.57
CA ASP A 352 2.31 -31.63 23.49
C ASP A 352 0.99 -30.92 23.19
N LEU A 353 0.14 -31.51 22.34
CA LEU A 353 -1.18 -30.99 22.02
C LEU A 353 -2.16 -31.02 23.20
N LYS A 354 -1.94 -31.84 24.25
CA LYS A 354 -2.85 -31.92 25.42
C LYS A 354 -2.98 -30.58 26.15
N ALA A 355 -1.96 -29.73 26.09
CA ALA A 355 -2.01 -28.39 26.68
C ALA A 355 -3.00 -27.45 25.95
N LEU A 356 -3.38 -27.78 24.71
CA LEU A 356 -4.16 -26.93 23.81
C LEU A 356 -5.51 -27.56 23.39
N ALA A 357 -5.80 -28.80 23.82
CA ALA A 357 -6.99 -29.54 23.44
C ALA A 357 -7.71 -30.17 24.65
N ASN A 358 -9.05 -30.18 24.61
CA ASN A 358 -9.90 -30.83 25.60
C ASN A 358 -10.01 -32.34 25.38
N GLU A 359 -9.89 -32.80 24.13
CA GLU A 359 -9.93 -34.23 23.78
C GLU A 359 -8.87 -34.52 22.73
N ILE A 360 -8.12 -35.62 22.88
CA ILE A 360 -7.12 -36.09 21.91
C ILE A 360 -7.21 -37.61 21.78
N ARG A 361 -7.17 -38.11 20.54
CA ARG A 361 -7.12 -39.54 20.21
C ARG A 361 -6.13 -39.77 19.09
N ILE A 362 -5.20 -40.70 19.30
CA ILE A 362 -4.36 -41.22 18.22
C ILE A 362 -5.20 -42.28 17.50
N ILE A 363 -5.52 -42.03 16.23
CA ILE A 363 -6.33 -42.88 15.37
C ILE A 363 -5.48 -43.94 14.67
N SER A 364 -4.25 -43.61 14.29
CA SER A 364 -3.28 -44.56 13.74
C SER A 364 -1.86 -44.08 14.02
N ASP A 365 -0.90 -45.00 14.00
CA ASP A 365 0.54 -44.75 14.11
C ASP A 365 1.25 -45.94 13.44
N GLN A 366 1.76 -45.74 12.22
CA GLN A 366 2.27 -46.82 11.38
C GLN A 366 3.53 -46.42 10.62
N GLU A 367 4.55 -47.27 10.69
CA GLU A 367 5.73 -47.11 9.84
C GLU A 367 5.38 -47.44 8.38
N THR A 368 5.62 -46.48 7.50
CA THR A 368 5.29 -46.51 6.08
C THR A 368 6.54 -46.22 5.26
N LYS A 369 6.83 -47.06 4.28
CA LYS A 369 7.96 -46.86 3.36
C LYS A 369 7.50 -46.08 2.13
N LEU A 370 8.13 -44.93 1.88
CA LEU A 370 7.81 -44.08 0.73
C LEU A 370 8.37 -44.64 -0.58
N SER A 371 7.88 -44.08 -1.68
CA SER A 371 8.31 -44.42 -3.05
C SER A 371 9.80 -44.16 -3.31
N ASP A 372 10.44 -43.25 -2.57
CA ASP A 372 11.88 -42.99 -2.64
C ASP A 372 12.71 -43.89 -1.71
N GLY A 373 12.07 -44.86 -1.03
CA GLY A 373 12.70 -45.80 -0.12
C GLY A 373 12.85 -45.30 1.31
N THR A 374 12.52 -44.02 1.57
CA THR A 374 12.57 -43.42 2.92
C THR A 374 11.56 -44.09 3.84
N LEU A 375 11.97 -44.44 5.06
CA LEU A 375 11.05 -44.88 6.10
C LEU A 375 10.41 -43.65 6.76
N ALA A 376 9.09 -43.67 6.87
CA ALA A 376 8.29 -42.66 7.53
C ALA A 376 7.46 -43.29 8.63
N ASN A 377 7.12 -42.56 9.68
CA ASN A 377 6.03 -42.94 10.57
C ASN A 377 4.83 -42.03 10.29
N GLU A 378 3.73 -42.62 9.85
CA GLU A 378 2.49 -41.92 9.58
C GLU A 378 1.48 -42.19 10.69
N GLY A 379 1.17 -41.13 11.44
CA GLY A 379 0.20 -41.14 12.52
C GLY A 379 -0.97 -40.22 12.23
N ILE A 380 -2.16 -40.58 12.68
CA ILE A 380 -3.33 -39.72 12.61
C ILE A 380 -3.74 -39.40 14.04
N ILE A 381 -3.88 -38.12 14.35
CA ILE A 381 -4.30 -37.62 15.65
C ILE A 381 -5.59 -36.82 15.44
N GLU A 382 -6.66 -37.21 16.11
CA GLU A 382 -7.87 -36.41 16.19
C GLU A 382 -7.86 -35.64 17.51
N CYS A 383 -8.13 -34.34 17.48
CA CYS A 383 -8.21 -33.54 18.68
C CYS A 383 -9.30 -32.46 18.63
N LYS A 384 -9.80 -32.08 19.80
CA LYS A 384 -10.75 -30.98 19.99
C LYS A 384 -10.08 -29.85 20.75
N LEU A 385 -9.71 -28.79 20.03
CA LEU A 385 -8.93 -27.66 20.56
C LEU A 385 -9.77 -26.75 21.49
N MET A 386 -9.12 -26.08 22.43
CA MET A 386 -9.77 -25.11 23.34
C MET A 386 -9.99 -23.76 22.63
N GLY A 387 -11.24 -23.31 22.58
CA GLY A 387 -11.72 -22.22 21.71
C GLY A 387 -12.88 -22.76 20.85
N VAL A 388 -13.81 -21.90 20.41
CA VAL A 388 -15.18 -22.16 19.92
C VAL A 388 -15.30 -23.13 18.70
N TYR A 389 -14.70 -24.32 18.73
CA TYR A 389 -14.54 -25.19 17.57
C TYR A 389 -14.91 -26.66 17.85
N GLU A 390 -15.45 -27.32 16.83
CA GLU A 390 -15.71 -28.77 16.82
C GLU A 390 -14.41 -29.59 16.66
N ALA A 391 -14.45 -30.90 16.94
CA ALA A 391 -13.30 -31.80 16.83
C ALA A 391 -12.70 -31.80 15.40
N ARG A 392 -11.36 -31.79 15.30
CA ARG A 392 -10.61 -31.71 14.03
C ARG A 392 -9.61 -32.86 13.91
N ARG A 393 -9.33 -33.28 12.67
CA ARG A 393 -8.44 -34.40 12.36
C ARG A 393 -7.10 -33.89 11.80
N LEU A 394 -6.02 -34.20 12.51
CA LEU A 394 -4.64 -33.98 12.09
C LEU A 394 -4.07 -35.28 11.53
N ASN A 395 -3.56 -35.24 10.31
CA ASN A 395 -2.76 -36.32 9.74
C ASN A 395 -1.29 -35.93 9.83
N LEU A 396 -0.43 -36.83 10.28
CA LEU A 396 0.95 -36.51 10.60
C LEU A 396 1.87 -37.55 9.96
N SER A 397 2.85 -37.10 9.19
CA SER A 397 3.83 -37.96 8.54
C SER A 397 5.24 -37.49 8.91
N VAL A 398 6.01 -38.37 9.54
CA VAL A 398 7.37 -38.08 10.03
C VAL A 398 8.36 -38.87 9.19
N PHE A 399 9.36 -38.23 8.60
CA PHE A 399 10.32 -38.91 7.73
C PHE A 399 11.65 -39.18 8.43
N GLN A 400 12.18 -40.39 8.30
CA GLN A 400 13.55 -40.71 8.71
C GLN A 400 14.54 -40.21 7.65
N GLU A 401 15.77 -39.86 8.03
CA GLU A 401 16.84 -39.26 7.21
C GLU A 401 16.75 -37.77 6.86
N LYS A 402 15.55 -37.20 6.72
CA LYS A 402 15.39 -35.74 6.53
C LYS A 402 14.83 -35.15 7.82
N LYS A 403 15.55 -34.19 8.43
CA LYS A 403 15.28 -33.60 9.77
C LYS A 403 13.97 -32.79 9.88
N TRP A 404 12.86 -33.25 9.31
CA TRP A 404 11.62 -32.49 9.18
C TRP A 404 10.40 -33.39 9.44
N ILE A 405 9.39 -32.82 10.10
CA ILE A 405 8.09 -33.45 10.35
C ILE A 405 7.10 -32.81 9.38
N ARG A 406 6.32 -33.60 8.64
CA ARG A 406 5.18 -33.10 7.85
C ARG A 406 3.92 -33.27 8.67
N VAL A 407 3.26 -32.17 9.01
CA VAL A 407 1.93 -32.19 9.62
C VAL A 407 0.94 -31.72 8.56
N THR A 408 -0.01 -32.58 8.22
CA THR A 408 -1.12 -32.29 7.30
C THR A 408 -2.39 -32.10 8.10
N ILE A 409 -2.90 -30.87 8.15
CA ILE A 409 -4.16 -30.58 8.86
C ILE A 409 -5.30 -30.57 7.84
N SER A 410 -6.35 -31.36 8.08
CA SER A 410 -7.51 -31.44 7.18
C SER A 410 -8.76 -30.92 7.86
N GLY A 411 -9.48 -30.02 7.18
CA GLY A 411 -10.72 -29.39 7.65
C GLY A 411 -11.73 -29.22 6.53
N GLY A 412 -13.02 -29.22 6.87
CA GLY A 412 -14.11 -29.29 5.89
C GLY A 412 -14.49 -27.95 5.22
N LYS A 413 -13.99 -26.78 5.64
CA LYS A 413 -14.42 -25.47 5.08
C LYS A 413 -13.29 -24.44 4.96
N ASN A 414 -13.34 -23.61 3.90
CA ASN A 414 -12.29 -22.65 3.49
C ASN A 414 -11.95 -21.53 4.49
N ASN A 415 -12.80 -21.24 5.49
CA ASN A 415 -12.49 -20.24 6.53
C ASN A 415 -11.52 -20.77 7.60
N ASP A 416 -11.16 -22.05 7.55
CA ASP A 416 -10.32 -22.71 8.57
C ASP A 416 -8.80 -22.38 8.42
N ILE A 417 -8.36 -21.67 7.36
CA ILE A 417 -6.92 -21.47 7.03
C ILE A 417 -6.18 -20.53 7.99
N GLU A 418 -6.79 -19.42 8.42
CA GLU A 418 -6.16 -18.52 9.41
C GLU A 418 -6.09 -19.17 10.80
N ASP A 419 -7.08 -20.01 11.12
CA ASP A 419 -7.08 -20.81 12.34
C ASP A 419 -6.02 -21.93 12.26
N PHE A 420 -5.80 -22.53 11.08
CA PHE A 420 -4.69 -23.47 10.83
C PHE A 420 -3.31 -22.82 10.99
N LYS A 421 -3.15 -21.57 10.54
CA LYS A 421 -1.91 -20.82 10.74
C LYS A 421 -1.64 -20.60 12.24
N LYS A 422 -2.65 -20.19 13.02
CA LYS A 422 -2.50 -20.01 14.48
C LYS A 422 -2.10 -21.30 15.19
N ILE A 423 -2.70 -22.43 14.84
CA ILE A 423 -2.32 -23.75 15.40
C ILE A 423 -0.88 -24.10 15.00
N ALA A 424 -0.52 -23.96 13.72
CA ALA A 424 0.82 -24.20 13.21
C ALA A 424 1.89 -23.31 13.86
N TYR A 425 1.56 -22.05 14.15
CA TYR A 425 2.44 -21.10 14.84
C TYR A 425 2.55 -21.36 16.36
N SER A 426 1.51 -21.91 16.98
CA SER A 426 1.50 -22.25 18.43
C SER A 426 2.20 -23.55 18.78
N LEU A 427 2.46 -24.42 17.79
CA LEU A 427 3.19 -25.67 17.95
C LEU A 427 4.70 -25.40 18.04
N GLU A 428 5.17 -24.89 19.19
CA GLU A 428 6.55 -25.07 19.60
C GLU A 428 6.73 -26.52 20.05
N LEU A 429 7.03 -27.41 19.09
CA LEU A 429 7.44 -28.78 19.40
C LEU A 429 8.80 -28.72 20.13
N LYS A 430 8.84 -29.18 21.38
CA LYS A 430 10.03 -29.12 22.25
C LYS A 430 11.10 -30.16 21.91
#